data_AF-A0A854CJC5-F1
#
_entry.id   AF-A0A854CJC5-F1
#
_cell.length_a   1.000
_cell.length_b   1.000
_cell.length_c   1.000
_cell.angle_alpha   90.00
_cell.angle_beta   90.00
_cell.angle_gamma   90.00
#
_symmetry.space_group_name_H-M   'P 1'
#
loop_
_entity.id
_entity.type
_entity.pdbx_description
1 polymer ?
#
loop_
_entity_poly.entity_id
_entity_poly.type
_entity_poly.pdbx_seq_one_letter_code
_entity_poly.pdbx_strand_id
1 'polypeptide(L)'
;MMRLFARFKPQRRGRVAGFLWFVALLSGNMPLLDIAEELPCVVTQNGRHAVFVDGAPCTSLAAQLHNSSAWPAVLPQALDDVVALHANTLEAPVY
;
A
#
# COMPACT_ATOMS: atom_id res chain seq x y z
N MET A 1 3.09 21.78 -74.23
CA MET A 1 4.27 21.63 -73.36
C MET A 1 3.78 21.37 -71.92
N MET A 2 4.47 20.51 -71.17
CA MET A 2 4.02 19.62 -70.09
C MET A 2 3.07 20.18 -68.99
N ARG A 3 2.10 19.34 -68.57
CA ARG A 3 1.46 19.37 -67.24
C ARG A 3 2.09 18.28 -66.35
N LEU A 4 2.67 18.69 -65.23
CA LEU A 4 3.31 17.84 -64.23
C LEU A 4 2.24 17.32 -63.25
N PHE A 5 1.97 16.01 -63.24
CA PHE A 5 1.16 15.37 -62.20
C PHE A 5 2.06 14.57 -61.26
N ALA A 6 2.18 15.03 -60.01
CA ALA A 6 2.86 14.32 -58.94
C ALA A 6 1.99 13.15 -58.44
N ARG A 7 2.55 11.94 -58.46
CA ARG A 7 1.90 10.70 -58.02
C ARG A 7 2.24 10.44 -56.55
N PHE A 8 1.28 10.65 -55.65
CA PHE A 8 1.40 10.24 -54.24
C PHE A 8 1.46 8.71 -54.15
N LYS A 9 2.50 8.17 -53.48
CA LYS A 9 2.62 6.75 -53.15
C LYS A 9 1.99 6.50 -51.77
N PRO A 10 1.14 5.47 -51.60
CA PRO A 10 0.54 5.18 -50.30
C PRO A 10 1.59 4.55 -49.38
N GLN A 11 1.79 5.15 -48.21
CA GLN A 11 2.75 4.72 -47.20
C GLN A 11 2.20 3.50 -46.47
N ARG A 12 2.85 2.34 -46.64
CA ARG A 12 2.49 1.10 -45.92
C ARG A 12 2.76 1.30 -44.42
N ARG A 13 1.69 1.45 -43.64
CA ARG A 13 1.71 1.50 -42.17
C ARG A 13 2.24 0.15 -41.65
N GLY A 14 3.46 0.14 -41.11
CA GLY A 14 4.15 -1.09 -40.69
C GLY A 14 3.48 -1.79 -39.52
N ARG A 15 3.31 -3.11 -39.62
CA ARG A 15 2.67 -3.99 -38.61
C ARG A 15 3.27 -3.87 -37.20
N VAL A 16 4.53 -3.46 -37.08
CA VAL A 16 5.24 -3.24 -35.81
C VAL A 16 4.63 -2.10 -34.99
N ALA A 17 4.17 -1.03 -35.65
CA ALA A 17 3.53 0.09 -34.98
C ALA A 17 2.20 -0.32 -34.32
N GLY A 18 1.47 -1.26 -34.93
CA GLY A 18 0.24 -1.81 -34.35
C GLY A 18 0.51 -2.66 -33.10
N PHE A 19 1.59 -3.45 -33.10
CA PHE A 19 1.94 -4.28 -31.95
C PHE A 19 2.40 -3.45 -30.74
N LEU A 20 3.20 -2.40 -30.98
CA LEU A 20 3.62 -1.46 -29.93
C LEU A 20 2.43 -0.70 -29.33
N TRP A 21 1.44 -0.33 -30.15
CA TRP A 21 0.18 0.24 -29.67
C TRP A 21 -0.64 -0.76 -28.84
N PHE A 22 -0.66 -2.03 -29.24
CA PHE A 22 -1.38 -3.08 -28.51
C PHE A 22 -0.79 -3.35 -27.12
N VAL A 23 0.55 -3.36 -27.01
CA VAL A 23 1.25 -3.50 -25.72
C VAL A 23 1.03 -2.28 -24.83
N ALA A 24 1.10 -1.07 -25.39
CA ALA A 24 0.84 0.16 -24.64
C ALA A 24 -0.60 0.24 -24.08
N LEU A 25 -1.58 -0.26 -24.82
CA LEU A 25 -2.98 -0.36 -24.39
C LEU A 25 -3.19 -1.38 -23.25
N LEU A 26 -2.39 -2.45 -23.22
CA LEU A 26 -2.41 -3.44 -22.15
C LEU A 26 -1.75 -2.92 -20.86
N SER A 27 -0.72 -2.07 -20.95
CA SER A 27 -0.06 -1.49 -19.78
C SER A 27 -0.81 -0.32 -19.14
N GLY A 28 -1.69 0.36 -19.88
CA GLY A 28 -2.38 1.58 -19.41
C GLY A 28 -3.52 1.36 -18.41
N ASN A 29 -3.86 0.11 -18.10
CA ASN A 29 -4.96 -0.26 -17.19
C ASN A 29 -4.49 -1.14 -16.03
N MET A 30 -3.24 -1.02 -15.56
CA MET A 30 -2.95 -1.55 -14.23
C MET A 30 -3.68 -0.66 -13.23
N PRO A 31 -4.75 -1.15 -12.55
CA PRO A 31 -5.24 -0.43 -11.40
C PRO A 31 -4.06 -0.33 -10.43
N LEU A 32 -3.73 0.88 -10.02
CA LEU A 32 -3.01 1.06 -8.77
C LEU A 32 -3.91 0.37 -7.74
N LEU A 33 -3.51 -0.80 -7.25
CA LEU A 33 -4.22 -1.46 -6.16
C LEU A 33 -4.06 -0.54 -4.96
N ASP A 34 -5.06 0.31 -4.74
CA ASP A 34 -5.26 0.98 -3.47
C ASP A 34 -5.72 -0.12 -2.51
N ILE A 35 -4.76 -0.77 -1.85
CA ILE A 35 -5.06 -1.70 -0.78
C ILE A 35 -5.49 -0.81 0.38
N ALA A 36 -6.78 -0.47 0.42
CA ALA A 36 -7.36 0.15 1.59
C ALA A 36 -7.11 -0.80 2.76
N GLU A 37 -6.19 -0.42 3.63
CA GLU A 37 -5.83 -1.20 4.80
C GLU A 37 -7.08 -1.35 5.67
N GLU A 38 -7.45 -2.59 5.95
CA GLU A 38 -8.72 -2.89 6.61
C GLU A 38 -8.68 -2.35 8.04
N LEU A 39 -9.63 -1.48 8.39
CA LEU A 39 -9.62 -0.81 9.69
C LEU A 39 -9.65 -1.82 10.84
N PRO A 40 -8.86 -1.59 11.91
CA PRO A 40 -8.93 -2.43 13.09
C PRO A 40 -10.33 -2.48 13.69
N CYS A 41 -10.79 -3.68 14.04
CA CYS A 41 -12.13 -3.86 14.60
C CYS A 41 -12.19 -5.00 15.62
N VAL A 42 -13.15 -4.95 16.52
CA VAL A 42 -13.45 -6.07 17.44
C VAL A 42 -14.56 -6.92 16.82
N VAL A 43 -14.26 -8.17 16.51
CA VAL A 43 -15.21 -9.12 15.95
C VAL A 43 -15.73 -10.02 17.07
N THR A 44 -17.05 -10.22 17.11
CA THR A 44 -17.72 -11.17 18.00
C THR A 44 -18.43 -12.23 17.19
N GLN A 45 -18.10 -13.51 17.39
CA GLN A 45 -18.72 -14.62 16.67
C GLN A 45 -18.82 -15.86 17.57
N ASN A 46 -19.98 -16.51 17.62
CA ASN A 46 -20.21 -17.71 18.42
C ASN A 46 -19.82 -17.54 19.92
N GLY A 47 -20.07 -16.35 20.48
CA GLY A 47 -19.71 -16.02 21.86
C GLY A 47 -18.22 -15.82 22.12
N ARG A 48 -17.37 -15.72 21.08
CA ARG A 48 -15.94 -15.42 21.18
C ARG A 48 -15.62 -14.05 20.60
N HIS A 49 -14.50 -13.47 21.03
CA HIS A 49 -14.06 -12.15 20.62
C HIS A 49 -12.61 -12.19 20.10
N ALA A 50 -12.31 -11.37 19.10
CA ALA A 50 -10.96 -11.12 18.63
C ALA A 50 -10.82 -9.68 18.13
N VAL A 51 -9.64 -9.09 18.30
CA VAL A 51 -9.26 -7.87 17.60
C VAL A 51 -8.73 -8.27 16.24
N PHE A 52 -9.26 -7.67 15.18
CA PHE A 52 -8.74 -7.81 13.83
C PHE A 52 -7.88 -6.59 13.50
N VAL A 53 -6.72 -6.83 12.91
CA VAL A 53 -5.79 -5.83 12.38
C VAL A 53 -5.36 -6.36 11.00
N ASP A 54 -5.39 -5.53 9.97
CA ASP A 54 -5.05 -5.90 8.59
C ASP A 54 -5.84 -7.13 8.08
N GLY A 55 -7.12 -7.21 8.47
CA GLY A 55 -8.04 -8.28 8.05
C GLY A 55 -7.83 -9.63 8.74
N ALA A 56 -6.93 -9.73 9.74
CA ALA A 56 -6.64 -10.99 10.45
C ALA A 56 -6.79 -10.85 11.99
N PRO A 57 -7.17 -11.92 12.70
CA PRO A 57 -7.14 -11.92 14.17
C PRO A 57 -5.74 -11.65 14.70
N CYS A 58 -5.62 -10.69 15.62
CA CYS A 58 -4.37 -10.29 16.26
C CYS A 58 -4.49 -10.37 17.79
N THR A 59 -3.48 -10.95 18.43
CA THR A 59 -3.35 -10.96 19.89
C THR A 59 -2.40 -9.83 20.30
N SER A 60 -2.87 -8.93 21.16
CA SER A 60 -2.03 -7.87 21.70
C SER A 60 -1.05 -8.42 22.75
N LEU A 61 0.24 -8.39 22.42
CA LEU A 61 1.36 -8.62 23.32
C LEU A 61 1.96 -7.24 23.65
N ALA A 62 1.25 -6.50 24.51
CA ALA A 62 1.51 -5.09 24.74
C ALA A 62 2.58 -4.84 25.82
N ALA A 63 3.38 -3.80 25.59
CA ALA A 63 4.12 -3.10 26.63
C ALA A 63 3.47 -1.73 26.86
N GLN A 64 3.35 -1.30 28.11
CA GLN A 64 2.82 0.00 28.47
C GLN A 64 3.95 0.91 28.96
N LEU A 65 4.04 2.10 28.40
CA LEU A 65 4.99 3.12 28.86
C LEU A 65 4.61 3.63 30.25
N HIS A 66 5.62 4.02 31.02
CA HIS A 66 5.37 4.79 32.24
C HIS A 66 4.69 6.12 31.90
N ASN A 67 3.92 6.67 32.84
CA ASN A 67 3.10 7.88 32.66
C ASN A 67 3.85 9.06 31.98
N SER A 68 5.12 9.28 32.30
CA SER A 68 5.89 10.40 31.75
C SER A 68 6.91 10.00 30.68
N SER A 69 6.70 8.86 30.00
CA SER A 69 7.67 8.31 29.04
C SER A 69 7.28 8.49 27.57
N ALA A 70 6.12 9.07 27.27
CA ALA A 70 5.66 9.35 25.90
C ALA A 70 6.19 10.68 25.30
N TRP A 71 7.18 11.31 25.93
CA TRP A 71 7.79 12.54 25.43
C TRP A 71 8.96 12.27 24.49
N PRO A 72 9.15 13.05 23.40
CA PRO A 72 10.22 12.82 22.43
C PRO A 72 11.63 12.71 23.04
N ALA A 73 11.89 13.39 24.16
CA ALA A 73 13.20 13.38 24.83
C ALA A 73 13.53 12.06 25.54
N VAL A 74 12.53 11.26 25.91
CA VAL A 74 12.69 10.01 26.70
C VAL A 74 12.13 8.77 25.99
N LEU A 75 11.29 8.95 24.97
CA LEU A 75 10.68 7.87 24.20
C LEU A 75 11.71 6.90 23.60
N PRO A 76 12.85 7.34 23.00
CA PRO A 76 13.82 6.41 22.44
C PRO A 76 14.35 5.40 23.45
N GLN A 77 14.65 5.83 24.68
CA GLN A 77 15.12 4.93 25.74
C GLN A 77 14.04 3.94 26.18
N ALA A 78 12.79 4.39 26.27
CA ALA A 78 11.69 3.50 26.64
C ALA A 78 11.37 2.45 25.55
N LEU A 79 11.65 2.76 24.28
CA LEU A 79 11.46 1.82 23.16
C LEU A 79 12.47 0.67 23.18
N ASP A 80 13.68 0.86 23.70
CA ASP A 80 14.67 -0.21 23.82
C ASP A 80 14.12 -1.39 24.65
N ASP A 81 13.42 -1.09 25.74
CA ASP A 81 12.77 -2.10 26.60
C ASP A 81 11.60 -2.80 25.89
N VAL A 82 10.81 -2.06 25.10
CA VAL A 82 9.70 -2.61 24.29
C VAL A 82 10.23 -3.61 23.25
N VAL A 83 11.35 -3.28 22.60
CA VAL A 83 12.03 -4.15 21.64
C VAL A 83 12.60 -5.39 22.34
N ALA A 84 13.24 -5.23 23.51
CA ALA A 84 13.77 -6.34 24.28
C ALA A 84 12.66 -7.33 24.71
N LEU A 85 11.47 -6.83 25.03
CA LEU A 85 10.28 -7.62 25.33
C LEU A 85 9.66 -8.33 24.12
N HIS A 86 10.06 -7.96 22.89
CA HIS A 86 9.42 -8.41 21.64
C HIS A 86 7.91 -8.14 21.63
N ALA A 87 7.48 -7.02 22.22
CA ALA A 87 6.10 -6.60 22.20
C ALA A 87 5.67 -6.22 20.77
N ASN A 88 4.46 -6.60 20.37
CA ASN A 88 3.88 -6.24 19.07
C ASN A 88 2.96 -5.01 19.14
N THR A 89 2.62 -4.57 20.36
CA THR A 89 1.78 -3.40 20.63
C THR A 89 2.45 -2.54 21.71
N LEU A 90 2.38 -1.21 21.56
CA LEU A 90 2.84 -0.26 22.56
C LEU A 90 1.68 0.62 23.02
N GLU A 91 1.47 0.70 24.33
CA GLU A 91 0.53 1.63 24.94
C GLU A 91 1.26 2.86 25.47
N ALA A 92 0.91 4.04 24.96
CA ALA A 92 1.54 5.31 25.31
C ALA A 92 0.50 6.34 25.76
N PRO A 93 0.71 7.06 26.88
CA PRO A 93 -0.18 8.13 27.29
C PRO A 93 -0.12 9.31 26.30
N VAL A 94 -1.30 9.88 26.01
CA VAL A 94 -1.47 11.15 25.29
C VAL A 94 -2.21 12.09 26.24
N TYR A 95 -1.59 13.22 26.56
CA TYR A 95 -2.11 14.24 27.48
C TYR A 95 -2.72 15.43 26.76
#